data_AF-A0A661XX59-F1
#
_entry.id   AF-A0A661XX59-F1
#
_cell.length_a   1.000
_cell.length_b   1.000
_cell.length_c   1.000
_cell.angle_alpha   90.00
_cell.angle_beta   90.00
_cell.angle_gamma   90.00
#
_symmetry.space_group_name_H-M   'P 1'
#
loop_
_entity.id
_entity.type
_entity.pdbx_description
1 polymer ?
#
loop_
_entity_poly.entity_id
_entity_poly.type
_entity_poly.pdbx_seq_one_letter_code
_entity_poly.pdbx_strand_id
1 'polypeptide(L)' 'TSKHNFQIEVKEMVINGKYYCFYGQFSSIDDAKSELIEMKNAGYSDAFITGFDQGEKVSPSVVKEILDSM' A
#
# COMPACT_ATOMS: atom_id res chain seq x y z
N THR A 1 6.18 -23.74 0.30
CA THR A 1 5.64 -22.46 0.81
C THR A 1 6.63 -21.37 0.47
N SER A 2 6.63 -20.94 -0.80
CA SER A 2 7.60 -19.97 -1.31
C SER A 2 7.01 -18.58 -1.05
N LYS A 3 7.32 -18.01 0.12
CA LYS A 3 7.10 -16.57 0.36
C LYS A 3 7.94 -15.86 -0.68
N HIS A 4 7.29 -15.30 -1.69
CA HIS A 4 7.96 -14.61 -2.77
C HIS A 4 8.88 -13.53 -2.19
N ASN A 5 10.18 -13.67 -2.47
CA ASN A 5 11.24 -12.71 -2.22
C ASN A 5 11.03 -11.44 -3.08
N PHE A 6 9.91 -10.75 -2.90
CA PHE A 6 9.83 -9.36 -3.32
C PHE A 6 10.65 -8.58 -2.30
N GLN A 7 11.81 -8.08 -2.73
CA GLN A 7 12.56 -7.10 -1.96
C GLN A 7 11.56 -6.00 -1.60
N ILE A 8 11.18 -5.96 -0.32
CA ILE A 8 10.33 -4.92 0.23
C ILE A 8 11.21 -3.68 0.21
N GLU A 9 11.18 -2.94 -0.89
CA GLU A 9 11.75 -1.60 -0.91
C GLU A 9 10.90 -0.76 0.04
N VAL A 10 11.32 -0.74 1.30
CA VAL A 10 10.89 0.27 2.26
C VAL A 10 11.37 1.59 1.70
N LYS A 11 10.52 2.21 0.90
CA LYS A 11 10.79 3.52 0.36
C LYS A 11 10.31 4.53 1.38
N GLU A 12 11.25 5.31 1.90
CA GLU A 12 10.93 6.46 2.73
C GLU A 12 10.70 7.65 1.80
N MET A 13 9.51 8.27 1.86
CA MET A 13 9.26 9.55 1.21
C MET A 13 8.83 10.58 2.23
N VAL A 14 9.35 11.80 2.07
CA VAL A 14 8.87 12.97 2.81
C VAL A 14 7.93 13.76 1.90
N ILE A 15 6.66 13.81 2.25
CA ILE A 15 5.65 14.61 1.53
C ILE A 15 5.05 15.58 2.52
N ASN A 16 5.21 16.89 2.29
CA ASN A 16 4.70 17.96 3.16
C ASN A 16 5.11 17.79 4.65
N GLY A 17 6.35 17.38 4.90
CA GLY A 17 6.87 17.18 6.26
C GLY A 17 6.39 15.90 6.96
N LYS A 18 5.67 15.02 6.26
CA LYS A 18 5.28 13.70 6.77
C LYS A 18 6.15 12.62 6.14
N TYR A 19 6.58 11.66 6.96
CA TYR A 19 7.30 10.48 6.53
C TYR A 19 6.29 9.39 6.12
N TYR A 20 6.47 8.85 4.93
CA TYR A 20 5.72 7.70 4.43
C TYR A 20 6.69 6.54 4.26
N CYS A 21 6.40 5.45 4.94
CA CYS A 21 7.05 4.15 4.75
C CYS A 21 6.14 3.32 3.85
N PHE A 22 6.60 3.00 2.63
CA PHE A 22 5.86 2.13 1.73
C PHE A 22 6.25 0.68 1.96
N TYR A 23 5.25 -0.17 2.14
CA TYR A 23 5.42 -1.60 2.30
C TYR A 23 4.75 -2.31 1.13
N GLY A 24 5.57 -2.90 0.25
CA GLY A 24 5.13 -3.71 -0.88
C GLY A 24 4.54 -2.93 -2.06
N GLN A 25 4.44 -3.61 -3.19
CA GLN A 25 3.67 -3.21 -4.36
C GLN A 25 2.82 -4.40 -4.78
N PHE A 26 1.53 -4.17 -4.97
CA PHE A 26 0.56 -5.24 -5.22
C PHE A 26 -0.14 -4.97 -6.55
N SER A 27 -0.19 -5.98 -7.41
CA SER A 27 -0.95 -5.94 -8.66
C SER A 27 -2.44 -6.30 -8.46
N SER A 28 -2.79 -6.80 -7.29
CA SER A 28 -4.16 -7.15 -6.88
C SER A 28 -4.55 -6.38 -5.62
N ILE A 29 -5.77 -5.85 -5.63
CA ILE A 29 -6.37 -5.23 -4.45
C ILE A 29 -6.60 -6.25 -3.33
N ASP A 30 -6.94 -7.50 -3.67
CA ASP A 30 -7.18 -8.53 -2.66
C ASP A 30 -5.90 -8.90 -1.92
N ASP A 31 -4.77 -8.98 -2.64
CA ASP A 31 -3.45 -9.18 -2.03
C ASP A 31 -3.10 -7.99 -1.12
N ALA A 32 -3.34 -6.76 -1.59
CA ALA A 32 -3.12 -5.55 -0.79
C ALA A 32 -3.99 -5.50 0.47
N LYS A 33 -5.24 -5.95 0.40
CA LYS A 33 -6.17 -6.04 1.54
C LYS A 33 -5.71 -7.10 2.55
N SER A 34 -5.30 -8.28 2.06
CA SER A 34 -4.78 -9.34 2.92
C SER A 34 -3.56 -8.87 3.69
N GLU A 35 -2.62 -8.22 3.00
CA GLU A 35 -1.40 -7.71 3.62
C GLU A 35 -1.70 -6.55 4.59
N LEU A 36 -2.65 -5.66 4.25
CA LEU A 36 -3.08 -4.60 5.15
C LEU A 36 -3.60 -5.17 6.49
N ILE A 37 -4.34 -6.28 6.45
CA ILE A 37 -4.81 -6.97 7.65
C ILE A 37 -3.63 -7.51 8.45
N GLU A 38 -2.64 -8.14 7.81
CA GLU A 38 -1.43 -8.62 8.47
C GLU A 38 -0.64 -7.48 9.13
N MET A 39 -0.46 -6.35 8.44
CA MET A 39 0.23 -5.18 8.97
C MET A 39 -0.50 -4.57 10.18
N LYS A 40 -1.84 -4.46 10.11
CA LYS A 40 -2.63 -3.99 11.25
C LYS A 40 -2.52 -4.94 12.44
N ASN A 41 -2.55 -6.25 12.21
CA ASN A 41 -2.36 -7.26 13.25
C ASN A 41 -0.94 -7.22 13.85
N ALA A 42 0.06 -6.81 13.08
CA ALA A 42 1.44 -6.61 13.54
C ALA A 42 1.65 -5.29 14.33
N GLY A 43 0.63 -4.44 14.46
CA GLY A 43 0.69 -3.20 15.25
C GLY A 43 0.75 -1.90 14.44
N TYR A 44 0.78 -1.98 13.10
CA TYR A 44 0.75 -0.81 12.20
C TYR A 44 -0.68 -0.34 11.99
N SER A 45 -1.29 0.19 13.05
CA SER A 45 -2.72 0.56 13.05
C SER A 45 -3.09 1.66 12.03
N ASP A 46 -2.12 2.50 11.66
CA ASP A 46 -2.25 3.59 10.69
C ASP A 46 -1.92 3.18 9.25
N ALA A 47 -1.59 1.90 8.99
CA ALA A 47 -1.37 1.40 7.65
C ALA A 47 -2.62 1.57 6.77
N PHE A 48 -2.41 1.94 5.51
CA PHE A 48 -3.46 2.12 4.50
C PHE A 48 -2.96 1.76 3.10
N ILE A 49 -3.90 1.42 2.21
CA ILE A 49 -3.60 1.16 0.79
C ILE A 49 -3.66 2.48 0.03
N THR A 50 -2.68 2.71 -0.85
CA THR A 50 -2.68 3.83 -1.80
C THR A 50 -2.38 3.30 -3.19
N GLY A 51 -2.91 3.98 -4.21
CA GLY A 51 -2.61 3.68 -5.61
C GLY A 51 -1.53 4.60 -6.16
N PHE A 52 -0.85 4.10 -7.19
CA PHE A 52 0.01 4.89 -8.06
C PHE A 52 -0.46 4.68 -9.51
N ASP A 53 -0.50 5.75 -10.29
CA ASP A 53 -0.74 5.71 -11.73
C ASP A 53 0.45 6.37 -12.43
N GLN A 54 1.05 5.66 -13.38
CA GLN A 54 2.26 6.09 -14.09
C GLN A 54 3.43 6.56 -13.19
N GLY A 55 3.52 6.01 -11.97
CA GLY A 55 4.55 6.37 -10.99
C GLY A 55 4.19 7.56 -10.09
N GLU A 56 3.05 8.20 -10.32
CA GLU A 56 2.52 9.30 -9.51
C GLU A 56 1.44 8.79 -8.55
N LYS A 57 1.43 9.31 -7.32
CA LYS A 57 0.43 8.92 -6.32
C LYS A 57 -0.94 9.46 -6.72
N VAL A 58 -1.94 8.59 -6.80
CA VAL A 58 -3.32 9.03 -7.07
C VAL A 58 -4.02 9.54 -5.81
N SER A 59 -5.04 10.38 -5.99
CA SER A 59 -5.82 10.91 -4.87
C SER A 59 -6.58 9.81 -4.12
N PRO A 60 -6.85 9.97 -2.81
CA PRO A 60 -7.63 8.99 -2.04
C PRO A 60 -9.01 8.68 -2.64
N SER A 61 -9.65 9.65 -3.29
CA SER A 61 -10.94 9.46 -3.96
C SER A 61 -10.83 8.48 -5.13
N VAL A 62 -9.77 8.59 -5.93
CA VAL A 62 -9.50 7.66 -7.04
C VAL A 62 -9.21 6.25 -6.49
N VAL A 63 -8.41 6.16 -5.42
CA VAL A 63 -8.16 4.87 -4.75
C VAL A 63 -9.47 4.25 -4.27
N LYS A 64 -10.34 5.05 -3.66
CA LYS A 64 -11.66 4.60 -3.19
C LYS A 64 -12.56 4.13 -4.33
N GLU A 65 -12.61 4.85 -5.45
CA GLU A 65 -13.36 4.41 -6.63
C GLU A 65 -12.85 3.07 -7.16
N ILE A 66 -11.53 2.88 -7.26
CA ILE A 66 -10.95 1.59 -7.71
C ILE A 66 -11.29 0.47 -6.71
N LEU A 67 -11.28 0.75 -5.41
CA LEU A 67 -11.64 -0.22 -4.37
C LEU A 67 -13.14 -0.56 -4.36
N ASP A 68 -14.00 0.42 -4.66
CA ASP A 68 -15.47 0.31 -4.60
C ASP A 68 -16.09 -0.21 -5.92
N SER A 69 -15.37 -0.15 -7.04
CA SER A 69 -15.84 -0.59 -8.37
C SER A 69 -15.71 -2.10 -8.60
N MET A 70 -15.46 -2.89 -7.55
CA MET A 70 -15.23 -4.34 -7.59
C MET A 70 -16.32 -5.11 -6.87
#